data_AF-A0A2W7AZX7-F1
#
_entry.id   AF-A0A2W7AZX7-F1
#
_cell.length_a   1.000
_cell.length_b   1.000
_cell.length_c   1.000
_cell.angle_alpha   90.00
_cell.angle_beta   90.00
_cell.angle_gamma   90.00
#
_symmetry.space_group_name_H-M   'P 1'
#
loop_
_entity.id
_entity.type
_entity.pdbx_description
1 polymer ?
#
loop_
_entity_poly.entity_id
_entity_poly.type
_entity_poly.pdbx_seq_one_letter_code
_entity_poly.pdbx_strand_id
1 'polypeptide(L)'
;MIQTIHDLQLDDRNANKGTDRGKSLLANSLTTLGAGRSIVCDRNGKVIGGNKTLEQALALGLEITPVTTKGDRLVVVIREDLDLEPIRKVSKS
;
A
#
# COMPACT_ATOMS: atom_id res chain seq x y z
N MET A 1 10.16 4.86 16.79
CA MET A 1 9.38 3.65 16.45
C MET A 1 8.36 4.08 15.42
N ILE A 2 8.23 3.38 14.30
CA ILE A 2 7.28 3.74 13.22
C ILE A 2 5.87 3.40 13.69
N GLN A 3 4.95 4.36 13.66
CA GLN A 3 3.56 4.20 14.08
C GLN A 3 2.59 4.79 13.06
N THR A 4 2.95 5.91 12.47
CA THR A 4 2.10 6.69 11.56
C THR A 4 2.74 6.82 10.19
N ILE A 5 1.93 7.20 9.19
CA ILE A 5 2.41 7.41 7.82
C ILE A 5 3.48 8.51 7.73
N HIS A 6 3.49 9.44 8.70
CA HIS A 6 4.45 10.52 8.79
C HIS A 6 5.82 10.10 9.36
N ASP A 7 5.91 8.90 9.95
CA ASP A 7 7.18 8.31 10.38
C ASP A 7 7.96 7.69 9.20
N LEU A 8 7.37 7.64 8.01
CA LEU A 8 7.95 7.08 6.80
C LEU A 8 8.53 8.15 5.87
N GLN A 9 9.62 7.80 5.20
CA GLN A 9 10.32 8.69 4.27
C GLN A 9 10.40 8.05 2.89
N LEU A 10 10.09 8.84 1.86
CA LEU A 10 10.36 8.45 0.48
C LEU A 10 11.86 8.28 0.28
N ASP A 11 12.24 7.31 -0.56
CA ASP A 11 13.62 7.16 -1.02
C ASP A 11 14.00 8.31 -1.94
N ASP A 12 14.88 9.17 -1.46
CA ASP A 12 15.48 10.30 -2.18
C ASP A 12 16.20 9.88 -3.46
N ARG A 13 16.62 8.61 -3.56
CA ARG A 13 17.29 8.04 -4.73
C ARG A 13 16.38 7.17 -5.60
N ASN A 14 15.07 7.22 -5.40
CA ASN A 14 14.12 6.46 -6.22
C ASN A 14 14.20 6.89 -7.70
N ALA A 15 14.81 6.06 -8.53
CA ALA A 15 14.98 6.32 -9.97
C ALA A 15 13.64 6.36 -10.72
N ASN A 16 12.61 5.69 -10.21
CA ASN A 16 11.31 5.63 -10.86
C ASN A 16 10.35 6.71 -10.31
N LYS A 17 10.34 7.87 -10.95
CA LYS A 17 9.46 9.01 -10.62
C LYS A 17 8.00 8.82 -11.08
N GLY A 18 7.75 7.95 -12.06
CA GLY A 18 6.42 7.71 -12.62
C GLY A 18 5.95 8.77 -13.60
N THR A 19 4.70 8.61 -14.05
CA THR A 19 3.98 9.55 -14.92
C THR A 19 2.71 10.03 -14.23
N ASP A 20 2.20 11.19 -14.62
CA ASP A 20 0.98 11.77 -14.02
C ASP A 20 -0.22 10.83 -14.16
N ARG A 21 -0.39 10.22 -15.35
CA ARG A 21 -1.40 9.18 -15.59
C ARG A 21 -1.25 8.01 -14.61
N GLY A 22 -0.03 7.55 -14.37
CA GLY A 22 0.24 6.47 -13.43
C GLY A 22 -0.10 6.85 -11.99
N LYS A 23 0.19 8.10 -11.59
CA LYS A 23 -0.19 8.64 -10.28
C LYS A 23 -1.71 8.70 -10.12
N SER A 24 -2.44 9.18 -11.14
CA SER A 24 -3.90 9.24 -11.11
C SER A 24 -4.55 7.86 -10.99
N LEU A 25 -4.05 6.86 -11.72
CA LEU A 25 -4.54 5.48 -11.61
C LEU A 25 -4.30 4.91 -10.21
N LEU A 26 -3.14 5.20 -9.61
CA LEU A 26 -2.81 4.77 -8.26
C LEU A 26 -3.69 5.44 -7.21
N ALA A 27 -3.91 6.75 -7.31
CA ALA A 27 -4.83 7.50 -6.45
C ALA A 27 -6.24 6.91 -6.53
N ASN A 28 -6.77 6.71 -7.74
CA ASN A 28 -8.09 6.13 -7.93
C ASN A 28 -8.20 4.74 -7.31
N SER A 29 -7.21 3.86 -7.51
CA SER A 29 -7.19 2.52 -6.92
C SER A 29 -7.18 2.56 -5.39
N LEU A 30 -6.43 3.48 -4.79
CA LEU A 30 -6.39 3.64 -3.33
C LEU A 30 -7.73 4.14 -2.80
N THR A 31 -8.36 5.08 -3.50
CA THR A 31 -9.67 5.61 -3.10
C THR A 31 -10.78 4.57 -3.23
N THR A 32 -10.80 3.78 -4.30
CA THR A 32 -11.92 2.86 -4.58
C THR A 32 -11.77 1.48 -3.92
N LEU A 33 -10.54 0.98 -3.74
CA LEU A 33 -10.26 -0.37 -3.25
C LEU A 33 -9.46 -0.37 -1.92
N GLY A 34 -8.98 0.79 -1.49
CA GLY A 34 -8.04 0.90 -0.38
C GLY A 34 -6.63 0.42 -0.74
N ALA A 35 -5.76 0.33 0.26
CA ALA A 35 -4.42 -0.21 0.09
C ALA A 35 -4.49 -1.74 -0.11
N GLY A 36 -4.31 -2.20 -1.35
CA GLY A 36 -4.21 -3.62 -1.69
C GLY A 36 -2.76 -4.17 -1.70
N ARG A 37 -1.76 -3.29 -1.73
CA ARG A 37 -0.33 -3.66 -1.70
C ARG A 37 0.35 -3.01 -0.50
N SER A 38 1.01 -3.82 0.32
CA SER A 38 1.92 -3.33 1.36
C SER A 38 3.16 -2.70 0.75
N ILE A 39 3.76 -1.75 1.46
CA ILE A 39 5.07 -1.17 1.14
C ILE A 39 6.15 -1.78 2.05
N VAL A 40 7.41 -1.65 1.65
CA VAL A 40 8.56 -2.15 2.43
C VAL A 40 9.45 -0.97 2.81
N CYS A 41 9.78 -0.85 4.09
CA CYS A 41 10.72 0.13 4.61
C CYS A 41 11.90 -0.54 5.32
N ASP A 42 13.01 0.19 5.44
CA ASP A 42 14.11 -0.19 6.31
C ASP A 42 13.77 0.07 7.79
N ARG A 43 14.70 -0.30 8.68
CA ARG A 43 14.53 -0.12 10.14
C ARG A 43 14.34 1.34 10.59
N ASN A 44 14.67 2.31 9.74
CA ASN A 44 14.59 3.74 10.00
C ASN A 44 13.36 4.38 9.34
N GLY A 45 12.50 3.60 8.67
CA GLY A 45 11.30 4.10 7.99
C GLY A 45 11.56 4.60 6.57
N LYS A 46 12.73 4.35 5.99
CA LYS A 46 13.02 4.70 4.60
C LYS A 46 12.42 3.66 3.65
N VAL A 47 11.55 4.07 2.73
CA VAL A 47 10.84 3.15 1.84
C VAL A 47 11.78 2.55 0.79
N ILE A 48 11.98 1.24 0.84
CA ILE A 48 12.78 0.48 -0.12
C ILE A 48 11.93 0.10 -1.34
N GLY A 49 10.62 -0.14 -1.14
CA GLY A 49 9.69 -0.51 -2.20
C GLY A 49 8.30 0.04 -1.97
N GLY A 50 7.68 0.61 -3.00
CA GLY A 50 6.34 1.20 -2.92
C GLY A 50 6.28 2.71 -2.72
N ASN A 51 7.35 3.45 -3.07
CA ASN A 51 7.45 4.91 -2.92
C ASN A 51 6.19 5.68 -3.41
N LYS A 52 5.69 5.38 -4.61
CA LYS A 52 4.50 6.05 -5.15
C LYS A 52 3.23 5.76 -4.35
N THR A 53 3.12 4.55 -3.80
CA THR A 53 1.97 4.17 -2.96
C THR A 53 1.99 4.98 -1.67
N LEU A 54 3.16 5.18 -1.04
CA LEU A 54 3.28 6.07 0.11
C LEU A 54 2.91 7.52 -0.24
N GLU A 55 3.42 8.07 -1.35
CA GLU A 55 3.11 9.44 -1.79
C GLU A 55 1.59 9.67 -1.89
N GLN A 56 0.86 8.74 -2.53
CA GLN A 56 -0.58 8.86 -2.68
C GLN A 56 -1.35 8.59 -1.38
N ALA A 57 -0.91 7.62 -0.57
CA ALA A 57 -1.54 7.36 0.74
C ALA A 57 -1.42 8.57 1.67
N LEU A 58 -0.28 9.27 1.63
CA LEU A 58 -0.03 10.48 2.40
C LEU A 58 -0.89 11.65 1.92
N ALA A 59 -1.05 11.80 0.60
CA ALA A 59 -1.96 12.80 0.01
C ALA A 59 -3.45 12.53 0.34
N LEU A 60 -3.83 11.25 0.47
CA LEU A 60 -5.18 10.83 0.84
C LEU A 60 -5.42 10.78 2.36
N GLY A 61 -4.39 11.01 3.18
CA GLY A 61 -4.50 10.97 4.65
C GLY A 61 -4.79 9.58 5.23
N LEU A 62 -4.32 8.51 4.57
CA LEU A 62 -4.55 7.14 5.04
C LEU A 62 -3.69 6.79 6.26
N GLU A 63 -4.28 6.05 7.19
CA GLU A 63 -3.56 5.44 8.32
C GLU A 63 -2.70 4.24 7.86
N ILE A 64 -1.71 3.87 8.69
CA ILE A 64 -0.86 2.70 8.44
C ILE A 64 -0.92 1.73 9.62
N THR A 65 -0.63 0.46 9.34
CA THR A 65 -0.39 -0.57 10.35
C THR A 65 1.02 -1.15 10.15
N PRO A 66 2.00 -0.75 10.96
CA PRO A 66 3.36 -1.25 10.85
C PRO A 66 3.47 -2.72 11.26
N VAL A 67 4.07 -3.56 10.42
CA VAL A 67 4.43 -4.95 10.74
C VAL A 67 5.95 -5.05 10.78
N THR A 68 6.51 -5.25 11.97
CA THR A 68 7.96 -5.43 12.13
C THR A 68 8.32 -6.88 11.83
N THR A 69 9.21 -7.09 10.86
CA THR A 69 9.69 -8.42 10.48
C THR A 69 11.20 -8.43 10.23
N LYS A 70 11.77 -9.63 10.10
CA LYS A 70 13.10 -9.88 9.57
C LYS A 70 13.00 -10.53 8.19
N GLY A 71 14.12 -10.66 7.49
CA GLY A 71 14.22 -11.33 6.19
C GLY A 71 14.29 -12.85 6.26
N ASP A 72 14.02 -13.46 7.42
CA ASP A 72 14.09 -14.92 7.64
C ASP A 72 12.79 -15.65 7.30
N ARG A 73 11.72 -14.90 6.96
CA ARG A 73 10.40 -15.42 6.63
C ARG A 73 9.66 -14.48 5.68
N LEU A 74 8.72 -15.03 4.92
CA LEU A 74 7.80 -14.25 4.09
C LEU A 74 6.69 -13.64 4.95
N VAL A 75 6.40 -12.34 4.75
CA VAL A 75 5.22 -11.69 5.31
C VAL A 75 4.12 -11.66 4.26
N VAL A 76 2.94 -12.16 4.62
CA VAL A 76 1.75 -12.17 3.76
C VAL A 76 0.68 -11.27 4.40
N VAL A 77 0.10 -10.38 3.60
CA VAL A 77 -0.97 -9.47 4.03
C VAL A 77 -2.28 -9.92 3.40
N ILE A 78 -3.27 -10.22 4.23
CA ILE A 78 -4.59 -10.71 3.83
C ILE A 78 -5.62 -9.63 4.17
N ARG A 79 -6.45 -9.25 3.19
CA ARG A 79 -7.60 -8.34 3.38
C ARG A 79 -8.84 -9.19 3.62
N GLU A 80 -9.28 -9.31 4.87
CA GLU A 80 -10.46 -10.11 5.25
C GLU A 80 -11.76 -9.52 4.69
N ASP A 81 -11.78 -8.22 4.41
CA ASP A 81 -12.90 -7.48 3.85
C ASP A 81 -12.98 -7.55 2.31
N LEU A 82 -12.04 -8.24 1.66
CA LEU A 82 -11.98 -8.38 0.21
C LEU A 82 -12.08 -9.85 -0.19
N ASP A 83 -13.09 -10.15 -1.01
CA ASP A 83 -13.19 -11.41 -1.74
C ASP A 83 -13.02 -11.13 -3.24
N LEU A 84 -12.22 -11.96 -3.91
CA LEU A 84 -12.00 -11.88 -5.35
C LEU A 84 -13.08 -12.62 -6.13
N GLU A 85 -13.86 -13.49 -5.48
CA GLU A 85 -15.02 -14.10 -6.09
C GLU A 85 -16.28 -13.25 -5.86
N PRO A 86 -17.00 -12.83 -6.91
CA PRO A 86 -18.30 -12.19 -6.73
C PRO A 86 -19.31 -13.22 -6.20
N ILE A 87 -20.12 -12.82 -5.20
CA ILE A 87 -21.27 -13.60 -4.73
C ILE A 87 -22.11 -14.00 -5.96
N ARG A 88 -22.10 -15.29 -6.31
CA ARG A 88 -22.96 -15.83 -7.36
C ARG A 88 -24.41 -15.49 -6.99
N LYS A 89 -25.06 -14.63 -7.78
CA LYS A 89 -26.52 -14.48 -7.73
C LYS A 89 -27.12 -15.85 -8.04
N VAL A 90 -27.65 -16.51 -7.02
CA VAL A 90 -28.46 -17.72 -7.20
C VAL A 90 -29.66 -17.29 -8.04
N SER A 91 -29.72 -17.76 -9.28
CA SER A 91 -30.90 -17.62 -10.13
C SER A 91 -32.04 -18.36 -9.43
N LYS A 92 -33.04 -17.62 -8.95
CA LYS A 92 -34.31 -18.20 -8.47
C LYS A 92 -34.90 -19.03 -9.61
N SER A 93 -35.05 -20.34 -9.38
CA SER A 93 -35.93 -21.22 -10.14
C SER A 93 -37.38 -21.03 -9.71
#